data_AF-A0A4Y2KNK2-F1
#
_entry.id   AF-A0A4Y2KNK2-F1
#
_cell.length_a   1.000
_cell.length_b   1.000
_cell.length_c   1.000
_cell.angle_alpha   90.00
_cell.angle_beta   90.00
_cell.angle_gamma   90.00
#
_symmetry.space_group_name_H-M   'P 1'
#
loop_
_entity.id
_entity.type
_entity.pdbx_description
1 polymer ?
#
loop_
_entity_poly.entity_id
_entity_poly.type
_entity_poly.pdbx_seq_one_letter_code
_entity_poly.pdbx_strand_id
1 'polypeptide(L)'
;MYDSLAGRGLPFLNKATEERLKVSALCGGRNGLYLEGTICGIPCLMLVDTGANVTLVRTDLAQKLKENFIYTAPNISLKTITREKAEIHGKLDAAIECGSRKFQHRI
;
A
#
# COMPACT_ATOMS: atom_id res chain seq x y z
N MET A 1 20.69 -12.29 0.84
CA MET A 1 20.48 -12.57 -0.60
C MET A 1 19.20 -11.88 -0.99
N TYR A 2 19.28 -10.87 -1.85
CA TYR A 2 18.12 -10.12 -2.30
C TYR A 2 17.62 -10.79 -3.58
N ASP A 3 16.48 -11.49 -3.50
CA ASP A 3 15.85 -12.08 -4.67
C ASP A 3 15.37 -10.98 -5.63
N SER A 4 15.75 -11.10 -6.90
CA SER A 4 15.45 -10.12 -7.93
C SER A 4 13.95 -10.11 -8.29
N LEU A 5 13.26 -9.01 -8.01
CA LEU A 5 11.86 -8.77 -8.38
C LEU A 5 11.71 -8.48 -9.89
N ALA A 6 11.44 -9.53 -10.67
CA ALA A 6 11.08 -9.44 -12.08
C ALA A 6 9.63 -8.92 -12.23
N GLY A 7 9.44 -7.60 -12.17
CA GLY A 7 8.12 -7.00 -12.41
C GLY A 7 7.72 -7.06 -13.88
N ARG A 8 6.41 -7.17 -14.13
CA ARG A 8 5.80 -7.27 -15.47
C ARG A 8 4.92 -6.05 -15.70
N GLY A 9 5.05 -5.41 -16.86
CA GLY A 9 4.19 -4.29 -17.26
C GLY A 9 2.83 -4.78 -17.76
N LEU A 10 1.74 -4.14 -17.34
CA LEU A 10 0.37 -4.47 -17.80
C LEU A 10 0.17 -4.08 -19.29
N PRO A 11 -0.58 -4.87 -20.09
CA PRO A 11 -0.55 -4.78 -21.55
C PRO A 11 -1.47 -3.73 -22.21
N PHE A 12 -2.10 -2.80 -21.48
CA PHE A 12 -3.18 -1.95 -22.04
C PHE A 12 -2.90 -0.44 -22.15
N LEU A 13 -1.66 0.03 -22.19
CA LEU A 13 -1.37 1.48 -22.31
C LEU A 13 -0.35 1.79 -23.41
N ASN A 14 -0.82 1.87 -24.64
CA ASN A 14 -0.03 2.34 -25.79
C ASN A 14 -0.37 3.80 -26.11
N LYS A 15 -0.17 4.75 -25.19
CA LYS A 15 0.08 6.17 -25.50
C LYS A 15 0.77 6.87 -24.32
N ALA A 16 1.85 7.57 -24.65
CA ALA A 16 2.67 8.48 -23.84
C ALA A 16 3.67 7.89 -22.83
N THR A 17 4.80 8.61 -22.75
CA THR A 17 6.03 8.41 -21.99
C THR A 17 5.82 8.53 -20.48
N GLU A 18 4.86 7.79 -19.93
CA GLU A 18 4.77 7.59 -18.48
C GLU A 18 5.44 6.26 -18.15
N GLU A 19 6.42 6.28 -17.25
CA GLU A 19 7.02 5.07 -16.69
C GLU A 19 5.87 4.19 -16.14
N ARG A 20 5.57 3.08 -16.83
CA ARG A 20 4.44 2.22 -16.47
C ARG A 20 4.60 1.79 -15.03
N LEU A 21 3.53 1.91 -14.24
CA LEU A 21 3.50 1.44 -12.87
C LEU A 21 3.85 -0.06 -12.85
N LYS A 22 5.04 -0.38 -12.34
CA LYS A 22 5.54 -1.75 -12.31
C LYS A 22 4.91 -2.46 -11.12
N VAL A 23 4.09 -3.46 -11.41
CA VAL A 23 3.56 -4.38 -10.40
C VAL A 23 4.43 -5.63 -10.40
N SER A 24 4.76 -6.10 -9.20
CA SER A 24 5.48 -7.37 -9.01
C SER A 24 4.59 -8.41 -8.35
N ALA A 25 4.77 -9.67 -8.74
CA ALA A 25 4.29 -10.81 -7.95
C ALA A 25 5.47 -11.31 -7.10
N LEU A 26 5.28 -11.39 -5.78
CA LEU A 26 6.31 -11.95 -4.89
C LEU A 26 6.33 -13.48 -5.05
N CYS A 27 7.41 -14.06 -5.54
CA CYS A 27 7.58 -15.50 -5.63
C CYS A 27 8.18 -16.01 -4.31
N GLY A 28 7.37 -16.68 -3.48
CA GLY A 28 7.80 -17.15 -2.15
C GLY A 28 6.66 -17.63 -1.25
N GLY A 29 5.55 -18.11 -1.82
CA GLY A 29 4.40 -18.66 -1.07
C GLY A 29 3.29 -17.66 -0.71
N ARG A 30 3.43 -16.37 -1.05
CA ARG A 30 2.36 -15.36 -0.92
C ARG A 30 1.94 -14.85 -2.29
N ASN A 31 0.77 -15.31 -2.76
CA ASN A 31 0.17 -14.87 -4.02
C ASN A 31 -0.46 -13.49 -3.83
N GLY A 32 0.29 -12.43 -4.15
CA GLY A 32 -0.19 -11.06 -4.09
C GLY A 32 0.50 -10.19 -5.14
N LEU A 33 -0.24 -9.21 -5.65
CA LEU A 33 0.30 -8.15 -6.49
C LEU A 33 0.82 -7.04 -5.59
N TYR A 34 2.05 -6.59 -5.84
CA TYR A 34 2.68 -5.55 -5.02
C TYR A 34 3.15 -4.38 -5.87
N LEU A 35 3.08 -3.19 -5.26
CA LEU A 35 3.61 -1.94 -5.77
C LEU A 35 4.73 -1.46 -4.86
N GLU A 36 5.86 -1.12 -5.45
CA GLU A 36 6.90 -0.36 -4.77
C GLU A 36 6.58 1.14 -4.86
N GLY A 37 6.77 1.83 -3.75
CA GLY A 37 6.48 3.25 -3.67
C GLY A 37 6.86 3.85 -2.32
N THR A 38 6.32 5.02 -2.01
CA THR A 38 6.50 5.67 -0.72
C THR A 38 5.16 6.09 -0.12
N ILE A 39 5.10 6.13 1.21
CA ILE A 39 4.01 6.74 1.99
C ILE A 39 4.64 7.84 2.85
N CYS A 40 4.28 9.09 2.58
CA CYS A 40 4.87 10.30 3.16
C CYS A 40 6.41 10.28 3.13
N GLY A 41 6.98 9.86 1.99
CA GLY A 41 8.43 9.75 1.79
C GLY A 41 9.09 8.50 2.39
N ILE A 42 8.34 7.65 3.12
CA ILE A 42 8.86 6.38 3.64
C ILE A 42 8.71 5.27 2.58
N PRO A 43 9.80 4.61 2.14
CA PRO A 43 9.72 3.49 1.20
C PRO A 43 8.86 2.35 1.73
N CYS A 44 7.92 1.88 0.91
CA CYS A 44 6.94 0.86 1.25
C CYS A 44 6.72 -0.11 0.08
N LEU A 45 6.55 -1.39 0.41
CA LEU A 45 5.99 -2.38 -0.50
C LEU A 45 4.50 -2.55 -0.16
N MET A 46 3.63 -2.19 -1.10
CA MET A 46 2.18 -2.12 -0.91
C MET A 46 1.49 -3.29 -1.62
N LEU A 47 0.67 -4.05 -0.88
CA LEU A 47 -0.18 -5.07 -1.49
C LEU A 47 -1.36 -4.40 -2.22
N VAL A 48 -1.61 -4.81 -3.44
CA VAL A 48 -2.75 -4.34 -4.25
C VAL A 48 -3.96 -5.22 -3.95
N ASP A 49 -4.94 -4.65 -3.25
CA ASP A 49 -6.25 -5.26 -3.01
C ASP A 49 -7.32 -4.48 -3.79
N THR A 50 -7.75 -5.02 -4.91
CA THR A 50 -8.79 -4.40 -5.75
C THR A 50 -10.19 -4.48 -5.14
N GLY A 51 -10.39 -5.30 -4.10
CA GLY A 51 -11.65 -5.42 -3.38
C GLY A 51 -11.78 -4.45 -2.21
N ALA A 52 -10.71 -3.74 -1.85
CA ALA A 52 -10.71 -2.79 -0.75
C ALA A 52 -11.08 -1.37 -1.21
N ASN A 53 -12.08 -0.78 -0.54
CA ASN A 53 -12.47 0.61 -0.77
C ASN A 53 -11.59 1.62 -0.01
N VAL A 54 -10.76 1.13 0.91
CA VAL A 54 -9.89 1.94 1.78
C VAL A 54 -8.48 1.37 1.76
N THR A 55 -7.48 2.24 1.89
CA THR A 55 -6.09 1.81 2.09
C THR A 55 -5.83 1.59 3.58
N LEU A 56 -5.25 0.44 3.92
CA LEU A 56 -4.86 0.11 5.28
C LEU A 56 -3.35 0.21 5.45
N VAL A 57 -2.91 0.91 6.50
CA VAL A 57 -1.50 1.06 6.86
C VAL A 57 -1.26 0.27 8.13
N ARG A 58 -0.20 -0.57 8.13
CA ARG A 58 0.18 -1.32 9.33
C ARG A 58 0.58 -0.36 10.46
N THR A 59 0.30 -0.75 11.69
CA THR A 59 0.53 0.09 12.89
C THR A 59 1.98 0.46 13.11
N ASP A 60 2.92 -0.43 12.76
CA ASP A 60 4.37 -0.16 12.82
C ASP A 60 4.82 0.92 11.84
N LEU A 61 4.22 0.98 10.66
CA LEU A 61 4.44 2.07 9.70
C LEU A 61 3.75 3.36 10.16
N ALA A 62 2.52 3.29 10.64
CA ALA A 62 1.80 4.45 11.18
C ALA A 62 2.55 5.11 12.36
N GLN A 63 3.21 4.31 13.21
CA GLN A 63 4.08 4.81 14.28
C GLN A 63 5.34 5.53 13.79
N LYS A 64 5.79 5.30 12.56
CA LYS A 64 6.87 6.10 11.95
C LYS A 64 6.34 7.39 11.36
N LEU A 65 5.06 7.40 10.97
CA LEU A 65 4.35 8.53 10.35
C LEU A 65 3.67 9.46 11.38
N LYS A 66 4.12 9.43 12.66
CA LYS A 66 3.45 10.01 13.84
C LYS A 66 2.94 11.44 13.69
N GLU A 67 3.57 12.28 12.88
CA GLU A 67 3.14 13.67 12.69
C GLU A 67 1.79 13.79 11.95
N ASN A 68 1.41 12.79 11.15
CA ASN A 68 0.19 12.81 10.33
C ASN A 68 -0.91 11.86 10.84
N PHE A 69 -0.63 11.06 11.88
CA PHE A 69 -1.57 10.04 12.36
C PHE A 69 -2.50 10.58 13.45
N ILE A 70 -3.79 10.64 13.14
CA ILE A 70 -4.84 10.96 14.10
C ILE A 70 -5.28 9.67 14.77
N TYR A 71 -4.80 9.45 16.00
CA TYR A 71 -5.22 8.31 16.81
C TYR A 71 -6.68 8.48 17.24
N THR A 72 -7.46 7.42 17.09
CA THR A 72 -8.86 7.36 17.55
C THR A 72 -9.04 6.12 18.42
N ALA A 73 -9.93 6.20 19.42
CA ALA A 73 -10.32 5.01 20.16
C ALA A 73 -10.77 3.89 19.19
N PRO A 74 -10.29 2.64 19.35
CA PRO A 74 -10.58 1.56 18.42
C PRO A 74 -12.04 1.15 18.51
N ASN A 75 -12.88 1.77 17.68
CA ASN A 75 -14.31 1.54 17.63
C ASN A 75 -14.72 0.63 16.46
N ILE A 76 -13.79 0.36 15.54
CA ILE A 76 -14.01 -0.43 14.33
C ILE A 76 -12.92 -1.50 14.24
N SER A 77 -13.31 -2.71 13.84
CA SER A 77 -12.37 -3.79 13.56
C SER A 77 -12.66 -4.41 12.19
N LEU A 78 -11.60 -4.86 11.55
CA LEU A 78 -11.66 -5.70 10.36
C LEU A 78 -11.65 -7.16 10.78
N LYS A 79 -12.46 -7.97 10.10
CA LYS A 79 -12.44 -9.42 10.29
C LYS A 79 -11.79 -10.07 9.07
N THR A 80 -10.77 -10.87 9.30
CA THR A 80 -10.10 -11.63 8.24
C THR A 80 -10.88 -12.90 7.90
N ILE A 81 -10.49 -13.55 6.79
CA ILE A 81 -11.02 -14.87 6.41
C ILE A 81 -10.71 -15.92 7.50
N THR A 82 -9.58 -15.77 8.20
CA THR A 82 -9.19 -16.60 9.35
C THR A 82 -10.00 -16.32 10.63
N ARG A 83 -10.96 -15.38 10.57
CA ARG A 83 -11.78 -14.87 11.70
C ARG A 83 -11.01 -14.07 12.74
N GLU A 84 -9.74 -13.76 12.49
CA GLU A 84 -8.97 -12.84 13.32
C GLU A 84 -9.56 -11.43 13.20
N LYS A 85 -9.51 -10.68 14.30
CA LYS A 85 -9.93 -9.27 14.33
C LYS A 85 -8.70 -8.38 14.37
N ALA A 86 -8.66 -7.40 13.50
CA ALA A 86 -7.66 -6.33 13.50
C ALA A 86 -8.34 -5.00 13.77
N GLU A 87 -7.94 -4.32 14.85
CA GLU A 87 -8.50 -3.02 15.22
C GLU A 87 -7.98 -1.90 14.30
N ILE A 88 -8.84 -0.93 14.01
CA ILE A 88 -8.45 0.30 13.34
C ILE A 88 -8.21 1.37 14.40
N HIS A 89 -6.96 1.84 14.48
CA HIS A 89 -6.50 2.75 15.54
C HIS A 89 -6.58 4.24 15.17
N GLY A 90 -7.01 4.59 13.96
CA GLY A 90 -6.99 5.98 13.51
C GLY A 90 -6.99 6.14 12.01
N LYS A 91 -6.71 7.36 11.59
CA LYS A 91 -6.61 7.77 10.19
C LYS A 91 -5.41 8.70 10.00
N LEU A 92 -4.84 8.78 8.80
CA LEU A 92 -3.79 9.75 8.47
C LEU A 92 -3.97 10.35 7.07
N ASP A 93 -3.62 11.63 6.93
CA ASP A 93 -3.41 12.25 5.61
C ASP A 93 -2.10 11.71 5.03
N ALA A 94 -2.13 11.21 3.80
CA ALA A 94 -1.02 10.48 3.20
C ALA A 94 -0.66 11.02 1.82
N ALA A 95 0.62 11.30 1.59
CA ALA A 95 1.16 11.35 0.23
C ALA A 95 1.62 9.95 -0.16
N ILE A 96 1.06 9.38 -1.22
CA ILE A 96 1.42 8.05 -1.74
C ILE A 96 2.06 8.24 -3.10
N GLU A 97 3.27 7.75 -3.28
CA GLU A 97 3.99 7.86 -4.56
C GLU A 97 4.35 6.47 -5.08
N CYS A 98 4.04 6.18 -6.34
CA CYS A 98 4.38 4.93 -7.01
C CYS A 98 4.85 5.26 -8.44
N GLY A 99 6.11 4.97 -8.76
CA GLY A 99 6.71 5.41 -10.03
C GLY A 99 6.61 6.93 -10.20
N SER A 100 6.11 7.38 -11.35
CA SER A 100 5.89 8.81 -11.64
C SER A 100 4.60 9.40 -11.03
N ARG A 101 3.75 8.58 -10.41
CA ARG A 101 2.42 8.99 -9.93
C ARG A 101 2.47 9.36 -8.45
N LYS A 102 1.87 10.51 -8.12
CA LYS A 102 1.71 11.00 -6.76
C LYS A 102 0.22 11.16 -6.46
N PHE A 103 -0.20 10.65 -5.31
CA PHE A 103 -1.56 10.73 -4.83
C PHE A 103 -1.53 11.38 -3.44
N GLN A 104 -2.29 12.44 -3.26
CA GLN A 104 -2.48 13.04 -1.95
C GLN A 104 -3.85 12.61 -1.43
N HIS A 105 -3.87 11.74 -0.43
CA HIS A 105 -5.06 11.34 0.28
C HIS A 105 -5.23 12.24 1.50
N ARG A 106 -6.40 12.88 1.61
CA ARG A 106 -6.78 13.73 2.74
C ARG A 106 -8.12 13.25 3.30
N ILE A 107 -8.23 13.24 4.62
CA ILE A 107 -9.40 12.78 5.38
C ILE A 107 -10.47 13.86 5.49
#